data_AF-A0A448MK07-F1
#
_entry.id   AF-A0A448MK07-F1
#
_cell.length_a   1.000
_cell.length_b   1.000
_cell.length_c   1.000
_cell.angle_alpha   90.00
_cell.angle_beta   90.00
_cell.angle_gamma   90.00
#
_symmetry.space_group_name_H-M   'P 1'
#
loop_
_entity.id
_entity.type
_entity.pdbx_description
1 polymer ?
#
loop_
_entity_poly.entity_id
_entity_poly.type
_entity_poly.pdbx_seq_one_letter_code
_entity_poly.pdbx_strand_id
1 'polypeptide(L)'
;MNELKTHYSAQELVELKLNSLPTTKKAILTRAQKQSWDGRKRSGKGGGVEYALCSLPQHLQDEIRNKFAVTVVKTKPKAPLALRQVDLNTLTEKQREAADARMALVVKVLELEQAQPRYKAVKFLCEQIKHGEVSAELMRLVELANNKKGKNRTLSDRTLNQWVLDYEKADTPEARLKALAPMKRMAKKAEEIWWLPDFWRYIAKPTALMWRKPITIFRFNGMSDLRMNRYALQ
;
A
#
# COMPACT_ATOMS: atom_id res chain seq x y z
N MET A 1 -16.83 0.85 -2.70
CA MET A 1 -16.55 -0.31 -1.83
C MET A 1 -17.85 -0.57 -1.10
N ASN A 2 -18.49 -1.71 -1.33
CA ASN A 2 -19.79 -1.99 -0.72
C ASN A 2 -19.55 -2.78 0.57
N GLU A 3 -19.98 -2.23 1.70
CA GLU A 3 -19.97 -2.90 3.00
C GLU A 3 -21.11 -3.93 3.07
N LEU A 4 -20.96 -4.94 3.96
CA LEU A 4 -22.03 -5.89 4.24
C LEU A 4 -23.17 -5.15 4.93
N LYS A 5 -24.36 -5.13 4.31
CA LYS A 5 -25.54 -4.44 4.83
C LYS A 5 -26.40 -5.40 5.65
N THR A 6 -27.16 -4.83 6.59
CA THR A 6 -28.18 -5.58 7.33
C THR A 6 -29.45 -5.80 6.51
N HIS A 7 -29.75 -4.90 5.56
CA HIS A 7 -30.92 -4.96 4.69
C HIS A 7 -30.53 -4.75 3.23
N TYR A 8 -31.22 -5.45 2.32
CA TYR A 8 -30.98 -5.37 0.88
C TYR A 8 -32.29 -5.16 0.12
N SER A 9 -32.29 -4.22 -0.82
CA SER A 9 -33.39 -4.05 -1.76
C SER A 9 -33.40 -5.17 -2.81
N ALA A 10 -34.57 -5.44 -3.40
CA ALA A 10 -34.68 -6.41 -4.48
C ALA A 10 -33.79 -6.07 -5.69
N GLN A 11 -33.48 -4.79 -5.90
CA GLN A 11 -32.57 -4.34 -6.96
C GLN A 11 -31.11 -4.68 -6.62
N GLU A 12 -30.67 -4.41 -5.39
CA GLU A 12 -29.32 -4.76 -4.94
C GLU A 12 -29.09 -6.28 -4.97
N LEU A 13 -30.09 -7.09 -4.63
CA LEU A 13 -30.00 -8.55 -4.73
C LEU A 13 -29.80 -9.05 -6.17
N VAL A 14 -30.42 -8.38 -7.16
CA VAL A 14 -30.15 -8.64 -8.59
C VAL A 14 -28.71 -8.25 -8.95
N GLU A 15 -28.25 -7.09 -8.48
CA GLU A 15 -26.91 -6.57 -8.77
C GLU A 15 -25.80 -7.43 -8.15
N LEU A 16 -26.08 -8.11 -7.03
CA LEU A 16 -25.17 -9.10 -6.43
C LEU A 16 -24.99 -10.35 -7.31
N LYS A 17 -25.84 -10.56 -8.32
CA LYS A 17 -25.78 -11.68 -9.28
C LYS A 17 -25.52 -13.01 -8.59
N LEU A 18 -26.34 -13.32 -7.59
CA LEU A 18 -26.25 -14.57 -6.83
C LEU A 18 -26.74 -15.72 -7.71
N ASN A 19 -26.02 -16.84 -7.72
CA ASN A 19 -26.30 -18.00 -8.56
C ASN A 19 -27.64 -18.67 -8.18
N SER A 20 -28.00 -18.54 -6.91
CA SER A 20 -29.19 -19.13 -6.30
C SER A 20 -30.45 -18.24 -6.37
N LEU A 21 -30.31 -17.00 -6.85
CA LEU A 21 -31.42 -16.06 -7.04
C LEU A 21 -31.77 -15.84 -8.52
N PRO A 22 -33.06 -15.56 -8.81
CA PRO A 22 -33.46 -15.09 -10.12
C PRO A 22 -32.78 -13.76 -10.48
N THR A 23 -32.47 -13.58 -11.77
CA THR A 23 -31.84 -12.36 -12.30
C THR A 23 -32.79 -11.17 -12.46
N THR A 24 -34.08 -11.35 -12.15
CA THR A 24 -35.12 -10.33 -12.36
C THR A 24 -35.75 -9.89 -11.06
N LYS A 25 -35.88 -8.56 -10.87
CA LYS A 25 -36.49 -7.94 -9.69
C LYS A 25 -37.88 -8.49 -9.36
N LYS A 26 -38.74 -8.68 -10.38
CA LYS A 26 -40.09 -9.23 -10.22
C LYS A 26 -40.08 -10.62 -9.58
N ALA A 27 -39.19 -11.50 -10.03
CA ALA A 27 -39.07 -12.86 -9.50
C ALA A 27 -38.52 -12.88 -8.06
N ILE A 28 -37.63 -11.95 -7.70
CA ILE A 28 -37.19 -11.77 -6.32
C ILE A 28 -38.34 -11.31 -5.42
N LEU A 29 -39.17 -10.35 -5.87
CA LEU A 29 -40.34 -9.91 -5.10
C LEU A 29 -41.35 -11.05 -4.88
N THR A 30 -41.65 -11.83 -5.92
CA THR A 30 -42.53 -13.00 -5.79
C THR A 30 -41.95 -14.04 -4.83
N ARG A 31 -40.64 -14.27 -4.87
CA ARG A 31 -39.97 -15.22 -3.97
C ARG A 31 -39.96 -14.72 -2.53
N ALA A 32 -39.73 -13.44 -2.32
CA ALA A 32 -39.77 -12.81 -0.99
C ALA A 32 -41.17 -12.88 -0.38
N GLN A 33 -42.23 -12.70 -1.17
CA GLN A 33 -43.62 -12.89 -0.73
C GLN A 33 -43.92 -14.36 -0.42
N LYS A 34 -43.50 -15.29 -1.27
CA LYS A 34 -43.72 -16.73 -1.08
C LYS A 34 -42.99 -17.29 0.14
N GLN A 35 -41.84 -16.71 0.47
CA GLN A 35 -40.98 -17.15 1.57
C GLN A 35 -41.07 -16.23 2.79
N SER A 36 -42.01 -15.29 2.80
CA SER A 36 -42.26 -14.35 3.89
C SER A 36 -40.99 -13.70 4.45
N TRP A 37 -40.16 -13.13 3.58
CA TRP A 37 -38.94 -12.43 4.04
C TRP A 37 -39.32 -11.16 4.80
N ASP A 38 -38.62 -10.90 5.92
CA ASP A 38 -38.84 -9.73 6.75
C ASP A 38 -38.44 -8.45 5.99
N GLY A 39 -39.45 -7.64 5.69
CA GLY A 39 -39.30 -6.44 4.88
C GLY A 39 -39.51 -5.15 5.68
N ARG A 40 -38.57 -4.21 5.57
CA ARG A 40 -38.72 -2.84 6.08
C ARG A 40 -38.99 -1.87 4.93
N LYS A 41 -39.88 -0.90 5.16
CA LYS A 41 -40.09 0.21 4.21
C LYS A 41 -38.82 1.05 4.09
N ARG A 42 -38.33 1.22 2.86
CA ARG A 42 -37.13 2.01 2.55
C ARG A 42 -37.35 3.49 2.87
N SER A 43 -36.37 4.13 3.54
CA SER A 43 -36.34 5.58 3.75
C SER A 43 -35.59 6.26 2.60
N GLY A 44 -36.31 6.93 1.69
CA GLY A 44 -35.72 7.69 0.57
C GLY A 44 -36.66 7.95 -0.61
N LYS A 45 -36.18 8.66 -1.64
CA LYS A 45 -36.95 8.93 -2.88
C LYS A 45 -37.23 7.61 -3.64
N GLY A 46 -38.50 7.36 -3.96
CA GLY A 46 -38.94 6.24 -4.81
C GLY A 46 -39.54 5.03 -4.09
N GLY A 47 -39.83 5.09 -2.78
CA GLY A 47 -40.54 4.02 -2.05
C GLY A 47 -39.84 2.65 -2.08
N GLY A 48 -40.52 1.58 -1.67
CA GLY A 48 -40.02 0.20 -1.76
C GLY A 48 -39.74 -0.49 -0.42
N VAL A 49 -39.46 -1.78 -0.49
CA VAL A 49 -39.18 -2.67 0.65
C VAL A 49 -37.76 -3.21 0.55
N GLU A 50 -37.04 -3.20 1.67
CA GLU A 50 -35.73 -3.82 1.84
C GLU A 50 -35.86 -5.03 2.76
N TYR A 51 -35.19 -6.12 2.42
CA TYR A 51 -35.30 -7.39 3.13
C TYR A 51 -34.11 -7.59 4.05
N ALA A 52 -34.37 -8.05 5.27
CA ALA A 52 -33.34 -8.32 6.26
C ALA A 52 -32.46 -9.50 5.82
N LEU A 53 -31.13 -9.36 5.91
CA LEU A 53 -30.20 -10.43 5.52
C LEU A 53 -30.45 -11.73 6.30
N CYS A 54 -30.81 -11.62 7.58
CA CYS A 54 -31.09 -12.76 8.45
C CYS A 54 -32.40 -13.50 8.11
N SER A 55 -33.35 -12.87 7.42
CA SER A 55 -34.62 -13.49 7.01
C SER A 55 -34.52 -14.19 5.66
N LEU A 56 -33.41 -14.04 4.93
CA LEU A 56 -33.16 -14.76 3.68
C LEU A 56 -32.80 -16.23 4.00
N PRO A 57 -33.10 -17.19 3.09
CA PRO A 57 -32.63 -18.56 3.20
C PRO A 57 -31.11 -18.67 3.44
N GLN A 58 -30.70 -19.64 4.26
CA GLN A 58 -29.31 -19.80 4.71
C GLN A 58 -28.29 -19.81 3.55
N HIS A 59 -28.60 -20.53 2.47
CA HIS A 59 -27.73 -20.58 1.29
C HIS A 59 -27.50 -19.21 0.63
N LEU A 60 -28.48 -18.30 0.69
CA LEU A 60 -28.33 -16.93 0.21
C LEU A 60 -27.45 -16.10 1.15
N GLN A 61 -27.63 -16.28 2.47
CA GLN A 61 -26.79 -15.59 3.46
C GLN A 61 -25.32 -15.94 3.26
N ASP A 62 -25.04 -17.23 3.06
CA ASP A 62 -23.68 -17.74 2.87
C ASP A 62 -23.08 -17.25 1.55
N GLU A 63 -23.85 -17.24 0.46
CA GLU A 63 -23.37 -16.74 -0.84
C GLU A 63 -23.08 -15.22 -0.78
N ILE A 64 -23.95 -14.44 -0.12
CA ILE A 64 -23.74 -13.01 0.12
C ILE A 64 -22.46 -12.83 0.93
N ARG A 65 -22.34 -13.47 2.11
CA ARG A 65 -21.15 -13.38 2.97
C ARG A 65 -19.87 -13.77 2.24
N ASN A 66 -19.90 -14.84 1.45
CA ASN A 66 -18.74 -15.30 0.68
C ASN A 66 -18.31 -14.29 -0.39
N LYS A 67 -19.25 -13.67 -1.12
CA LYS A 67 -18.91 -12.62 -2.10
C LYS A 67 -18.28 -11.39 -1.45
N PHE A 68 -18.75 -11.02 -0.26
CA PHE A 68 -18.13 -9.93 0.51
C PHE A 68 -16.76 -10.34 1.06
N ALA A 69 -16.61 -11.54 1.62
CA ALA A 69 -15.34 -12.06 2.11
C ALA A 69 -14.26 -12.11 1.00
N VAL A 70 -14.61 -12.60 -0.20
CA VAL A 70 -13.70 -12.63 -1.35
C VAL A 70 -13.32 -11.22 -1.80
N THR A 71 -14.25 -10.26 -1.79
CA THR A 71 -13.97 -8.86 -2.12
C THR A 71 -12.98 -8.25 -1.12
N VAL A 72 -13.19 -8.47 0.18
CA VAL A 72 -12.30 -7.97 1.25
C VAL A 72 -10.90 -8.57 1.15
N VAL A 73 -10.79 -9.86 0.82
CA VAL A 73 -9.48 -10.52 0.62
C VAL A 73 -8.77 -10.02 -0.65
N LYS A 74 -9.50 -9.68 -1.72
CA LYS A 74 -8.93 -9.07 -2.93
C LYS A 74 -8.45 -7.64 -2.70
N THR A 75 -9.06 -6.91 -1.76
CA THR A 75 -8.64 -5.57 -1.32
C THR A 75 -7.75 -5.62 -0.08
N LYS A 76 -6.96 -6.70 0.10
CA LYS A 76 -6.04 -6.79 1.25
C LYS A 76 -5.18 -5.51 1.29
N PRO A 77 -5.12 -4.80 2.43
CA PRO A 77 -4.11 -3.78 2.60
C PRO A 77 -2.77 -4.44 2.30
N LYS A 78 -2.01 -3.85 1.39
CA LYS A 78 -0.65 -4.29 1.05
C LYS A 78 0.04 -4.44 2.39
N ALA A 79 0.26 -5.69 2.83
CA ALA A 79 1.00 -5.93 4.06
C ALA A 79 2.26 -5.07 3.93
N PRO A 80 2.61 -4.25 4.94
CA PRO A 80 3.87 -3.54 4.90
C PRO A 80 4.88 -4.58 4.46
N LEU A 81 5.67 -4.29 3.42
CA LEU A 81 6.85 -5.11 3.16
C LEU A 81 7.45 -5.36 4.54
N ALA A 82 7.60 -6.62 4.94
CA ALA A 82 8.19 -6.96 6.22
C ALA A 82 9.64 -6.44 6.18
N LEU A 83 9.78 -5.15 6.41
CA LEU A 83 11.01 -4.44 6.64
C LEU A 83 11.41 -5.00 7.97
N ARG A 84 12.40 -5.91 7.93
CA ARG A 84 12.97 -6.51 9.13
C ARG A 84 13.18 -5.39 10.13
N GLN A 85 12.74 -5.63 11.37
CA GLN A 85 13.09 -4.75 12.48
C GLN A 85 14.62 -4.64 12.46
N VAL A 86 15.13 -3.43 12.26
CA VAL A 86 16.57 -3.17 12.27
C VAL A 86 17.09 -3.52 13.66
N ASP A 87 17.97 -4.50 13.77
CA ASP A 87 18.70 -4.73 15.01
C ASP A 87 19.91 -3.78 15.02
N LEU A 88 20.06 -3.01 16.09
CA LEU A 88 21.13 -2.03 16.26
C LEU A 88 22.52 -2.68 16.17
N ASN A 89 22.62 -3.93 16.66
CA ASN A 89 23.85 -4.70 16.64
C ASN A 89 24.28 -5.13 15.22
N THR A 90 23.35 -5.07 14.25
CA THR A 90 23.58 -5.45 12.86
C THR A 90 23.81 -4.25 11.93
N LEU A 91 23.73 -3.02 12.45
CA LEU A 91 23.96 -1.82 11.65
C LEU A 91 25.43 -1.71 11.26
N THR A 92 25.67 -1.58 9.95
CA THR A 92 27.01 -1.25 9.43
C THR A 92 27.37 0.20 9.78
N GLU A 93 28.67 0.51 9.89
CA GLU A 93 29.14 1.85 10.24
C GLU A 93 28.57 2.93 9.31
N LYS A 94 28.56 2.67 8.01
CA LYS A 94 27.94 3.56 7.01
C LYS A 94 26.45 3.82 7.23
N GLN A 95 25.72 2.88 7.85
CA GLN A 95 24.32 3.10 8.19
C GLN A 95 24.16 3.95 9.44
N ARG A 96 25.08 3.84 10.40
CA ARG A 96 25.12 4.71 11.58
C ARG A 96 25.46 6.13 11.19
N GLU A 97 26.55 6.33 10.44
CA GLU A 97 26.94 7.63 9.89
C GLU A 97 25.79 8.32 9.12
N ALA A 98 25.07 7.56 8.28
CA ALA A 98 23.91 8.08 7.56
C ALA A 98 22.73 8.40 8.49
N ALA A 99 22.53 7.64 9.57
CA ALA A 99 21.49 7.91 10.57
C ALA A 99 21.82 9.16 11.38
N ASP A 100 23.07 9.31 11.83
CA ASP A 100 23.56 10.48 12.57
C ASP A 100 23.44 11.75 11.72
N ALA A 101 23.81 11.67 10.45
CA ALA A 101 23.63 12.78 9.51
C ALA A 101 22.15 13.15 9.33
N ARG A 102 21.24 12.17 9.29
CA ARG A 102 19.79 12.43 9.25
C ARG A 102 19.30 13.09 10.53
N MET A 103 19.80 12.65 11.70
CA MET A 103 19.47 13.26 12.98
C MET A 103 19.89 14.74 13.02
N ALA A 104 21.10 15.06 12.56
CA ALA A 104 21.58 16.44 12.49
C ALA A 104 20.68 17.32 11.59
N LEU A 105 20.24 16.80 10.44
CA LEU A 105 19.30 17.51 9.57
C LEU A 105 17.92 17.69 10.21
N VAL A 106 17.42 16.69 10.93
CA VAL A 106 16.15 16.80 11.67
C VAL A 106 16.24 17.86 12.74
N VAL A 107 17.31 17.89 13.54
CA VAL A 107 17.53 18.96 14.54
C VAL A 107 17.50 20.33 13.88
N LYS A 108 18.11 20.49 12.70
CA LYS A 108 18.07 21.77 11.97
C LYS A 108 16.66 22.18 11.54
N VAL A 109 15.83 21.21 11.16
CA VAL A 109 14.41 21.48 10.85
C VAL A 109 13.65 21.87 12.13
N LEU A 110 13.87 21.18 13.24
CA LEU A 110 13.22 21.48 14.52
C LEU A 110 13.60 22.88 15.05
N GLU A 111 14.83 23.32 14.84
CA GLU A 111 15.25 24.71 15.11
C GLU A 111 14.44 25.71 14.27
N LEU A 112 14.30 25.46 12.97
CA LEU A 112 13.51 26.32 12.08
C LEU A 112 12.02 26.29 12.44
N GLU A 113 11.50 25.17 12.96
CA GLU A 113 10.11 25.03 13.39
C GLU A 113 9.72 25.98 14.54
N GLN A 114 10.70 26.44 15.34
CA GLN A 114 10.43 27.41 16.40
C GLN A 114 9.96 28.76 15.86
N ALA A 115 10.32 29.11 14.62
CA ALA A 115 9.98 30.39 13.99
C ALA A 115 8.90 30.27 12.88
N GLN A 116 8.64 29.07 12.37
CA GLN A 116 7.72 28.85 11.26
C GLN A 116 7.11 27.45 11.25
N PRO A 117 5.96 27.23 10.61
CA PRO A 117 5.38 25.89 10.48
C PRO A 117 6.32 24.90 9.76
N ARG A 118 6.32 23.63 10.21
CA ARG A 118 7.09 22.50 9.66
C ARG A 118 7.22 22.47 8.14
N TYR A 119 6.10 22.56 7.43
CA TYR A 119 6.11 22.47 5.97
C TYR A 119 6.94 23.59 5.33
N LYS A 120 6.97 24.79 5.93
CA LYS A 120 7.82 25.90 5.49
C LYS A 120 9.27 25.68 5.88
N ALA A 121 9.55 25.23 7.10
CA ALA A 121 10.91 24.92 7.56
C ALA A 121 11.60 23.86 6.68
N VAL A 122 10.90 22.75 6.41
CA VAL A 122 11.38 21.67 5.52
C VAL A 122 11.62 22.19 4.11
N LYS A 123 10.66 22.94 3.54
CA LYS A 123 10.78 23.48 2.18
C LYS A 123 11.96 24.45 2.07
N PHE A 124 12.10 25.36 3.03
CA PHE A 124 13.18 26.34 3.10
C PHE A 124 14.56 25.67 3.16
N LEU A 125 14.74 24.65 4.01
CA LEU A 125 16.00 23.92 4.08
C LEU A 125 16.30 23.17 2.77
N CYS A 126 15.28 22.51 2.19
CA CYS A 126 15.44 21.83 0.89
C CYS A 126 15.78 22.79 -0.25
N GLU A 127 15.26 24.03 -0.25
CA GLU A 127 15.61 25.08 -1.21
C GLU A 127 17.06 25.55 -1.04
N GLN A 128 17.48 25.89 0.18
CA GLN A 128 18.88 26.27 0.44
C GLN A 128 19.87 25.17 0.03
N ILE A 129 19.53 23.89 0.27
CA ILE A 129 20.34 22.75 -0.17
C ILE A 129 20.42 22.67 -1.71
N LYS A 130 19.31 22.91 -2.41
CA LYS A 130 19.28 22.88 -3.89
C LYS A 130 20.13 24.00 -4.49
N HIS A 131 20.12 25.17 -3.87
CA HIS A 131 20.89 26.34 -4.33
C HIS A 131 22.33 26.35 -3.82
N GLY A 132 22.71 25.43 -2.92
CA GLY A 132 24.06 25.39 -2.36
C GLY A 132 24.36 26.53 -1.39
N GLU A 133 23.32 27.16 -0.83
CA GLU A 133 23.43 28.28 0.12
C GLU A 133 23.68 27.82 1.55
N VAL A 134 23.76 26.51 1.76
CA VAL A 134 24.08 25.89 3.06
C VAL A 134 25.59 25.86 3.31
N SER A 135 25.99 25.83 4.58
CA SER A 135 27.39 25.69 4.95
C SER A 135 28.00 24.40 4.38
N ALA A 136 29.31 24.42 4.11
CA ALA A 136 30.02 23.25 3.56
C ALA A 136 29.85 22.00 4.44
N GLU A 137 29.80 22.19 5.76
CA GLU A 137 29.56 21.10 6.71
C GLU A 137 28.15 20.54 6.61
N LEU A 138 27.13 21.39 6.52
CA LEU A 138 25.75 20.95 6.35
C LEU A 138 25.57 20.22 5.01
N MET A 139 26.27 20.66 3.96
CA MET A 139 26.25 19.99 2.67
C MET A 139 26.85 18.58 2.75
N ARG A 140 27.98 18.39 3.47
CA ARG A 140 28.55 17.06 3.71
C ARG A 140 27.58 16.13 4.44
N LEU A 141 26.87 16.63 5.45
CA LEU A 141 25.86 15.87 6.17
C LEU A 141 24.70 15.45 5.25
N VAL A 142 24.26 16.32 4.35
CA VAL A 142 23.22 15.96 3.36
C VAL A 142 23.69 14.85 2.44
N GLU A 143 24.94 14.89 1.96
CA GLU A 143 25.52 13.83 1.13
C GLU A 143 25.55 12.48 1.87
N LEU A 144 25.99 12.50 3.13
CA LEU A 144 26.05 11.32 3.99
C LEU A 144 24.65 10.75 4.29
N ALA A 145 23.69 11.61 4.63
CA ALA A 145 22.30 11.25 4.92
C ALA A 145 21.58 10.62 3.72
N ASN A 146 21.83 11.13 2.51
CA ASN A 146 21.15 10.68 1.30
C ASN A 146 21.63 9.28 0.86
N ASN A 147 22.87 8.90 1.17
CA ASN A 147 23.47 7.57 0.93
C ASN A 147 23.15 7.01 -0.48
N LYS A 148 23.18 7.90 -1.49
CA LYS A 148 22.86 7.58 -2.90
C LYS A 148 24.05 7.93 -3.78
N LYS A 149 24.38 7.04 -4.71
CA LYS A 149 25.40 7.30 -5.74
C LYS A 149 24.84 8.27 -6.81
N GLY A 150 25.62 9.30 -7.13
CA GLY A 150 25.38 10.22 -8.26
C GLY A 150 25.17 11.68 -7.86
N LYS A 151 25.70 12.61 -8.66
CA LYS A 151 25.77 14.06 -8.38
C LYS A 151 24.42 14.81 -8.40
N ASN A 152 23.37 14.22 -8.98
CA ASN A 152 22.15 14.96 -9.39
C ASN A 152 20.91 14.67 -8.52
N ARG A 153 21.08 14.34 -7.24
CA ARG A 153 19.94 13.97 -6.37
C ARG A 153 19.95 14.76 -5.08
N THR A 154 19.30 15.92 -5.10
CA THR A 154 19.01 16.74 -3.92
C THR A 154 18.00 16.05 -3.00
N LEU A 155 18.03 16.40 -1.71
CA LEU A 155 17.06 15.92 -0.72
C LEU A 155 15.66 16.46 -1.06
N SER A 156 14.63 15.61 -0.94
CA SER A 156 13.24 16.05 -1.18
C SER A 156 12.50 16.34 0.11
N ASP A 157 11.58 17.31 0.04
CA ASP A 157 10.77 17.78 1.17
C ASP A 157 10.06 16.62 1.87
N ARG A 158 9.48 15.70 1.09
CA ARG A 158 8.82 14.49 1.62
C ARG A 158 9.76 13.60 2.42
N THR A 159 11.00 13.42 1.95
CA THR A 159 11.98 12.54 2.61
C THR A 159 12.40 13.15 3.93
N LEU A 160 12.73 14.44 3.92
CA LEU A 160 13.14 15.16 5.11
C LEU A 160 12.01 15.21 6.14
N ASN A 161 10.78 15.51 5.72
CA ASN A 161 9.62 15.49 6.61
C ASN A 161 9.35 14.10 7.19
N GLN A 162 9.57 13.03 6.43
CA GLN A 162 9.43 11.66 6.95
C GLN A 162 10.46 11.39 8.06
N TRP A 163 11.70 11.84 7.91
CA TRP A 163 12.72 11.72 8.95
C TRP A 163 12.36 12.48 10.23
N VAL A 164 11.76 13.66 10.11
CA VAL A 164 11.26 14.42 11.28
C VAL A 164 10.19 13.60 12.02
N LEU A 165 9.22 13.04 11.29
CA LEU A 165 8.17 12.20 11.89
C LEU A 165 8.73 10.93 12.54
N ASP A 166 9.71 10.28 11.89
CA ASP A 166 10.35 9.07 12.40
C ASP A 166 11.17 9.38 13.67
N TYR A 167 11.78 10.57 13.76
CA TYR A 167 12.51 11.06 14.93
C TYR A 167 11.58 11.37 16.11
N GLU A 168 10.47 12.08 15.87
CA GLU A 168 9.50 12.44 16.91
C GLU A 168 8.77 11.22 17.48
N LYS A 169 8.55 10.21 16.64
CA LYS A 169 7.93 8.95 17.07
C LYS A 169 8.84 8.11 17.98
N ALA A 170 10.15 8.38 17.96
CA ALA A 170 11.14 7.63 18.71
C ALA A 170 11.56 8.40 19.98
N ASP A 171 11.27 7.82 21.14
CA ASP A 171 11.54 8.47 22.43
C ASP A 171 13.02 8.37 22.86
N THR A 172 13.69 7.24 22.58
CA THR A 172 15.08 7.03 23.00
C THR A 172 16.08 7.34 21.88
N PRO A 173 17.33 7.72 22.21
CA PRO A 173 18.39 7.93 21.21
C PRO A 173 18.62 6.71 20.32
N GLU A 174 18.57 5.51 20.89
CA GLU A 174 18.76 4.26 20.16
C GLU A 174 17.60 3.99 19.21
N ALA A 175 16.36 4.29 19.64
CA ALA A 175 15.18 4.19 18.80
C ALA A 175 15.24 5.18 17.63
N ARG A 176 15.76 6.40 17.84
CA ARG A 176 15.96 7.40 16.78
C ARG A 176 17.00 6.95 15.76
N LEU A 177 18.14 6.44 16.24
CA LEU A 177 19.18 5.87 15.38
C LEU A 177 18.61 4.73 14.53
N LYS A 178 17.84 3.83 15.15
CA LYS A 178 17.17 2.72 14.48
C LYS A 178 16.15 3.17 13.44
N ALA A 179 15.36 4.20 13.75
CA ALA A 179 14.32 4.72 12.87
C ALA A 179 14.92 5.44 11.64
N LEU A 180 16.02 6.16 11.85
CA LEU A 180 16.66 6.97 10.82
C LEU A 180 17.71 6.20 10.00
N ALA A 181 18.14 5.01 10.41
CA ALA A 181 19.08 4.21 9.64
C ALA A 181 18.53 3.78 8.26
N PRO A 182 19.30 3.92 7.17
CA PRO A 182 18.87 3.45 5.86
C PRO A 182 18.71 1.93 5.82
N MET A 183 17.49 1.48 5.58
CA MET A 183 17.18 0.06 5.38
C MET A 183 17.62 -0.41 3.99
N LYS A 184 18.40 -1.48 3.93
CA LYS A 184 18.63 -2.21 2.68
C LYS A 184 17.42 -3.09 2.39
N ARG A 185 16.83 -2.92 1.21
CA ARG A 185 15.86 -3.89 0.69
C ARG A 185 16.59 -5.21 0.48
N MET A 186 16.17 -6.25 1.19
CA MET A 186 16.68 -7.58 0.94
C MET A 186 15.86 -8.23 -0.17
N ALA A 187 16.54 -8.95 -1.06
CA ALA A 187 15.86 -9.77 -2.04
C ALA A 187 15.01 -10.82 -1.33
N LYS A 188 13.76 -10.98 -1.74
CA LYS A 188 12.93 -12.11 -1.30
C LYS A 188 13.54 -13.39 -1.86
N LYS A 189 13.52 -14.47 -1.08
CA LYS A 189 13.92 -15.76 -1.62
C LYS A 189 12.95 -16.17 -2.72
N ALA A 190 13.43 -16.94 -3.70
CA ALA A 190 12.63 -17.37 -4.84
C ALA A 190 11.34 -18.09 -4.39
N GLU A 191 11.43 -18.89 -3.34
CA GLU A 191 10.33 -19.69 -2.80
C GLU A 191 9.21 -18.83 -2.16
N GLU A 192 9.53 -17.61 -1.73
CA GLU A 192 8.56 -16.67 -1.14
C GLU A 192 7.76 -15.91 -2.22
N ILE A 193 8.16 -16.03 -3.48
CA ILE A 193 7.52 -15.36 -4.61
C ILE A 193 6.45 -16.29 -5.18
N TRP A 194 5.22 -16.12 -4.71
CA TRP A 194 4.09 -17.02 -5.02
C TRP A 194 3.83 -17.26 -6.52
N TRP A 195 4.11 -16.28 -7.39
CA TRP A 195 3.89 -16.40 -8.84
C TRP A 195 5.10 -17.00 -9.59
N LEU A 196 6.26 -17.12 -8.92
CA LEU A 196 7.50 -17.53 -9.56
C LEU A 196 7.46 -18.95 -10.14
N PRO A 197 6.84 -19.96 -9.48
CA PRO A 197 6.72 -21.29 -10.06
C PRO A 197 5.93 -21.32 -11.37
N ASP A 198 4.83 -20.57 -11.47
CA ASP A 198 4.00 -20.50 -12.68
C ASP A 198 4.73 -19.77 -13.81
N PHE A 199 5.50 -18.72 -13.47
CA PHE A 199 6.37 -18.05 -14.43
C PHE A 199 7.42 -18.99 -15.01
N TRP A 200 8.11 -19.78 -14.17
CA TRP A 200 9.08 -20.79 -14.62
C TRP A 200 8.45 -21.84 -15.55
N ARG A 201 7.26 -22.34 -15.20
CA ARG A 201 6.51 -23.29 -16.06
C ARG A 201 6.16 -22.71 -17.43
N TYR A 202 5.91 -21.41 -17.51
CA TYR A 202 5.61 -20.73 -18.77
C TYR A 202 6.86 -20.60 -19.64
N ILE A 203 8.00 -20.21 -19.07
CA ILE A 203 9.26 -20.00 -19.82
C ILE A 203 10.01 -21.31 -20.14
N ALA A 204 9.79 -22.38 -19.39
CA ALA A 204 10.40 -23.69 -19.63
C ALA A 204 9.79 -24.47 -20.81
N LYS A 205 8.73 -23.95 -21.45
CA LYS A 205 8.15 -24.56 -22.65
C LYS A 205 9.00 -24.24 -23.88
N PRO A 206 9.47 -25.25 -24.65
CA PRO A 206 10.36 -25.03 -25.80
C PRO A 206 9.72 -24.22 -26.95
N THR A 207 8.39 -24.05 -26.92
CA THR A 207 7.64 -23.22 -27.88
C THR A 207 7.73 -21.71 -27.60
N ALA A 208 8.45 -21.28 -26.55
CA ALA A 208 8.67 -19.87 -26.22
C ALA A 208 9.64 -19.15 -27.17
N LEU A 209 9.56 -19.43 -28.48
CA LEU A 209 10.18 -18.64 -29.54
C LEU A 209 9.36 -17.36 -29.77
N MET A 210 9.42 -16.45 -28.80
CA MET A 210 9.38 -15.00 -29.05
C MET A 210 9.59 -14.27 -27.73
N TRP A 211 10.84 -13.86 -27.50
CA TRP A 211 11.29 -13.00 -26.40
C TRP A 211 10.61 -11.61 -26.33
N ARG A 212 9.56 -11.35 -27.13
CA ARG A 212 8.84 -10.07 -27.22
C ARG A 212 7.44 -10.06 -26.60
N LYS A 213 6.87 -11.20 -26.18
CA LYS A 213 5.50 -11.29 -25.64
C LYS A 213 5.25 -11.88 -24.23
N PRO A 214 6.24 -12.37 -23.44
CA PRO A 214 5.94 -12.83 -22.07
C PRO A 214 5.52 -11.71 -21.11
N ILE A 215 6.07 -10.51 -21.27
CA ILE A 215 5.84 -9.36 -20.37
C ILE A 215 4.40 -8.84 -20.48
N THR A 216 3.77 -8.99 -21.65
CA THR A 216 2.44 -8.44 -21.92
C THR A 216 1.32 -9.30 -21.33
N ILE A 217 1.50 -10.63 -21.25
CA ILE A 217 0.49 -11.55 -20.74
C ILE A 217 0.36 -11.45 -19.21
N PHE A 218 1.46 -11.22 -18.49
CA PHE A 218 1.44 -11.04 -17.03
C PHE A 218 1.08 -9.63 -16.55
N ARG A 219 0.95 -8.64 -17.47
CA ARG A 219 0.51 -7.27 -17.13
C ARG A 219 -0.98 -7.16 -16.77
N PHE A 220 -1.79 -8.17 -17.07
CA PHE A 220 -3.25 -8.07 -16.93
C PHE A 220 -3.81 -8.40 -15.54
N ASN A 221 -3.02 -8.96 -14.62
CA ASN A 221 -3.46 -9.29 -13.26
C ASN A 221 -2.70 -8.50 -12.17
N GLY A 222 -2.82 -7.17 -12.20
CA GLY A 222 -2.59 -6.33 -11.01
C GLY A 222 -1.12 -6.10 -10.58
N MET A 223 -0.15 -6.16 -11.48
CA MET A 223 1.26 -5.87 -11.18
C MET A 223 1.62 -4.39 -11.43
N SER A 224 1.62 -3.56 -10.38
CA SER A 224 2.10 -2.17 -10.44
C SER A 224 3.59 -2.00 -10.04
N ASP A 225 4.30 -3.08 -9.67
CA ASP A 225 5.64 -2.99 -9.04
C ASP A 225 6.83 -3.45 -9.92
N LEU A 226 6.63 -3.73 -11.20
CA LEU A 226 7.72 -4.09 -12.11
C LEU A 226 8.29 -2.86 -12.84
N ARG A 227 9.08 -2.05 -12.14
CA ARG A 227 10.20 -1.33 -12.78
C ARG A 227 11.46 -2.17 -12.60
N MET A 228 11.59 -3.26 -13.35
CA MET A 228 12.86 -3.97 -13.42
C MET A 228 13.84 -3.16 -14.28
N ASN A 229 14.97 -2.82 -13.66
CA ASN A 229 16.09 -2.13 -14.27
C ASN A 229 16.70 -3.03 -15.35
N ARG A 230 16.86 -2.51 -16.57
CA ARG A 230 17.17 -3.27 -17.80
C ARG A 230 18.59 -3.85 -17.88
N TYR A 231 19.32 -3.93 -16.77
CA TYR A 231 20.78 -4.14 -16.73
C TYR A 231 21.25 -5.26 -15.79
N ALA A 232 20.36 -6.14 -15.30
CA ALA A 232 20.75 -7.19 -14.36
C ALA A 232 21.13 -8.55 -15.01
N LEU A 233 21.42 -8.57 -16.32
CA LEU A 233 21.94 -9.74 -17.02
C LEU A 233 23.04 -9.33 -17.99
N GLN A 234 24.20 -8.98 -17.44
CA GLN A 234 25.53 -9.13 -18.03
C GLN A 234 26.48 -9.58 -16.92
#